data_AF-A0A0N4V2K8-F1
#
_entry.id   AF-A0A0N4V2K8-F1
#
_cell.length_a   1.000
_cell.length_b   1.000
_cell.length_c   1.000
_cell.angle_alpha   90.00
_cell.angle_beta   90.00
_cell.angle_gamma   90.00
#
_symmetry.space_group_name_H-M   'P 1'
#
loop_
_entity.id
_entity.type
_entity.pdbx_description
1 polymer ?
#
loop_
_entity_poly.entity_id
_entity_poly.type
_entity_poly.pdbx_seq_one_letter_code
_entity_poly.pdbx_strand_id
1 'polypeptide(L)'
;MSPSAEIFKSYWETPSLAPVSVCKYFLAFLTAYDETPKLLQILGRHLTKPCLRPNIKRSFIAYRSTNTLGVASKIFISSHQPAFNNGTVIRYKCKPNEVSTKWNSIICSDGSWNFYHEPCGKNNVVCSYDIPETSGRILKLRCRHDHGTCDYEVDLSSRIRAYSPDLKRYITFSQKFPENAILQFSCADVGEKQLRGNDYTICRNNQWIFKIPKCVALNIEDGPPPIRFQVQHGPYSVSPRGELIVNVASTVYLYCLFAFGKKQPVWKTTSEYRDYPQHILSTADLHYGNCSAFQLIINAALFQDQGEFQCVSYDGQRNSIKILVKDKTCDRPQNRPMLRTYPTQHQYFTGASIQFSCPEKYQLDGARSSICIDGHWSHPPPTCQPSQCPPISLTEDALSVTVTSYAYGGLAHFTCSSTHELVGSEYLQCSTNGKWTNNTPKCKSTLQCTFPGISPHCKMNAIPRPIYLQNDIVIYYPEDSEYKLDSEGVLVCLATGSWSKPVPTCSTV
;
A
#
# COMPACT_ATOMS: atom_id res chain seq x y z
N MET A 1 -35.29 40.50 -26.88
CA MET A 1 -36.28 40.36 -25.80
C MET A 1 -36.66 38.89 -25.72
N SER A 2 -36.50 38.31 -24.54
CA SER A 2 -36.78 36.91 -24.22
C SER A 2 -38.23 36.52 -24.57
N PRO A 3 -38.52 35.23 -24.69
CA PRO A 3 -39.77 34.69 -24.21
C PRO A 3 -39.53 33.79 -22.99
N SER A 4 -40.24 34.15 -21.93
CA SER A 4 -40.61 33.32 -20.78
C SER A 4 -41.98 32.67 -21.01
N ALA A 5 -42.38 31.82 -20.06
CA ALA A 5 -43.70 31.20 -19.84
C ALA A 5 -43.83 29.76 -20.41
N GLU A 6 -43.76 28.71 -19.58
CA GLU A 6 -44.86 28.16 -18.71
C GLU A 6 -45.80 27.24 -19.54
N ILE A 7 -46.37 26.09 -19.16
CA ILE A 7 -46.77 25.37 -17.93
C ILE A 7 -47.10 23.92 -18.41
N PHE A 8 -46.55 22.84 -17.86
CA PHE A 8 -47.07 21.96 -16.78
C PHE A 8 -48.43 21.23 -17.00
N LYS A 9 -48.33 19.88 -16.99
CA LYS A 9 -49.20 18.84 -16.36
C LYS A 9 -50.52 18.34 -16.99
N SER A 10 -50.55 17.02 -17.22
CA SER A 10 -51.58 16.06 -16.75
C SER A 10 -50.95 14.64 -16.77
N TYR A 11 -50.71 13.95 -15.65
CA TYR A 11 -51.58 12.94 -14.98
C TYR A 11 -52.21 11.95 -15.97
N TRP A 12 -52.09 10.62 -15.87
CA TRP A 12 -52.41 9.72 -14.73
C TRP A 12 -51.61 8.40 -14.79
N GLU A 13 -51.24 7.86 -13.63
CA GLU A 13 -51.65 6.56 -13.08
C GLU A 13 -50.56 5.49 -13.03
N THR A 14 -50.15 5.15 -11.80
CA THR A 14 -49.53 3.85 -11.47
C THR A 14 -50.62 2.80 -11.35
N PRO A 15 -50.35 1.55 -11.77
CA PRO A 15 -50.16 0.55 -10.73
C PRO A 15 -48.96 -0.39 -10.97
N SER A 16 -48.47 -0.86 -9.83
CA SER A 16 -47.49 -1.91 -9.59
C SER A 16 -47.71 -3.21 -10.40
N LEU A 17 -46.61 -3.81 -10.87
CA LEU A 17 -46.32 -5.25 -10.78
C LEU A 17 -44.84 -5.47 -11.16
N ALA A 18 -44.11 -6.13 -10.27
CA ALA A 18 -42.76 -6.69 -10.50
C ALA A 18 -42.88 -8.12 -11.09
N PRO A 19 -41.79 -8.87 -11.38
CA PRO A 19 -40.39 -8.51 -11.65
C PRO A 19 -39.83 -9.17 -12.93
N VAL A 20 -38.51 -8.98 -13.14
CA VAL A 20 -37.54 -9.85 -13.86
C VAL A 20 -37.10 -9.43 -15.27
N SER A 21 -35.85 -8.95 -15.30
CA SER A 21 -34.77 -9.05 -16.30
C SER A 21 -35.10 -9.09 -17.80
N VAL A 22 -34.52 -8.17 -18.58
CA VAL A 22 -33.76 -8.43 -19.83
C VAL A 22 -32.88 -7.21 -20.15
N CYS A 23 -31.58 -7.44 -20.38
CA CYS A 23 -30.65 -6.48 -20.99
C CYS A 23 -31.06 -6.14 -22.44
N LYS A 24 -31.17 -4.86 -22.80
CA LYS A 24 -31.20 -4.41 -24.20
C LYS A 24 -30.14 -3.33 -24.47
N TYR A 25 -29.44 -3.55 -25.58
CA TYR A 25 -28.40 -2.73 -26.20
C TYR A 25 -28.89 -1.33 -26.62
N PHE A 26 -27.98 -0.35 -26.70
CA PHE A 26 -28.12 0.82 -27.59
C PHE A 26 -26.78 1.18 -28.25
N LEU A 27 -26.82 1.28 -29.59
CA LEU A 27 -25.78 1.75 -30.52
C LEU A 27 -25.82 3.29 -30.68
N ALA A 28 -24.67 3.92 -30.97
CA ALA A 28 -24.59 5.22 -31.67
C ALA A 28 -23.19 5.49 -32.28
N PHE A 29 -23.17 6.19 -33.43
CA PHE A 29 -22.10 6.39 -34.44
C PHE A 29 -21.35 7.76 -34.33
N LEU A 30 -20.20 7.94 -35.02
CA LEU A 30 -19.23 9.06 -34.85
C LEU A 30 -18.30 9.42 -36.03
N THR A 31 -17.77 10.65 -36.00
CA THR A 31 -16.59 11.16 -36.73
C THR A 31 -15.60 11.94 -35.83
N ALA A 32 -14.31 12.03 -36.19
CA ALA A 32 -13.21 12.68 -35.43
C ALA A 32 -12.32 13.60 -36.34
N TYR A 33 -11.61 14.59 -35.76
CA TYR A 33 -10.68 15.49 -36.49
C TYR A 33 -9.37 15.79 -35.71
N ASP A 34 -8.31 16.10 -36.47
CA ASP A 34 -6.86 16.12 -36.17
C ASP A 34 -6.33 17.56 -35.95
N GLU A 35 -5.45 17.81 -34.97
CA GLU A 35 -4.67 19.06 -34.87
C GLU A 35 -3.22 18.77 -34.46
N THR A 36 -2.27 19.25 -35.26
CA THR A 36 -0.82 19.19 -35.02
C THR A 36 -0.31 20.52 -34.46
N PRO A 37 0.40 20.55 -33.30
CA PRO A 37 1.12 21.75 -32.87
C PRO A 37 2.44 21.89 -33.63
N LYS A 38 2.63 23.02 -34.33
CA LYS A 38 3.91 23.43 -34.92
C LYS A 38 4.96 23.69 -33.83
N LEU A 39 5.80 22.71 -33.51
CA LEU A 39 7.09 22.98 -32.82
C LEU A 39 8.16 21.89 -32.94
N LEU A 40 8.10 21.04 -33.97
CA LEU A 40 9.19 20.10 -34.32
C LEU A 40 9.32 20.02 -35.84
N GLN A 41 9.84 21.08 -36.46
CA GLN A 41 10.58 20.95 -37.71
C GLN A 41 11.95 21.53 -37.45
N ILE A 42 12.90 20.64 -37.14
CA ILE A 42 14.32 20.69 -37.51
C ILE A 42 14.91 19.38 -36.95
N LEU A 43 15.45 18.56 -37.87
CA LEU A 43 16.19 17.28 -37.70
C LEU A 43 15.36 15.98 -37.65
N GLY A 44 15.46 15.22 -38.76
CA GLY A 44 15.40 13.75 -38.77
C GLY A 44 14.00 13.12 -38.83
N ARG A 45 13.69 12.42 -39.94
CA ARG A 45 12.53 11.53 -40.05
C ARG A 45 12.62 10.41 -39.00
N HIS A 46 11.94 10.57 -37.87
CA HIS A 46 11.40 9.43 -37.13
C HIS A 46 9.93 9.28 -37.52
N LEU A 47 9.62 8.21 -38.26
CA LEU A 47 8.26 7.78 -38.56
C LEU A 47 7.60 7.35 -37.24
N THR A 48 6.96 8.28 -36.55
CA THR A 48 6.24 7.95 -35.31
C THR A 48 4.98 7.15 -35.62
N LYS A 49 4.79 6.04 -34.91
CA LYS A 49 3.70 5.08 -35.17
C LYS A 49 2.37 5.58 -34.59
N PRO A 50 1.24 5.38 -35.30
CA PRO A 50 -0.08 5.68 -34.75
C PRO A 50 -0.53 4.58 -33.76
N CYS A 51 -1.22 4.95 -32.69
CA CYS A 51 -1.71 4.01 -31.67
C CYS A 51 -3.03 3.37 -32.09
N LEU A 52 -3.16 2.06 -31.93
CA LEU A 52 -4.42 1.35 -32.21
C LEU A 52 -5.49 1.67 -31.16
N ARG A 53 -6.76 1.41 -31.46
CA ARG A 53 -7.88 1.64 -30.53
C ARG A 53 -7.65 0.99 -29.15
N PRO A 54 -7.80 1.73 -28.04
CA PRO A 54 -7.58 1.19 -26.70
C PRO A 54 -8.67 0.16 -26.31
N ASN A 55 -8.26 -1.03 -25.90
CA ASN A 55 -9.15 -2.15 -25.58
C ASN A 55 -9.44 -2.19 -24.06
N ILE A 56 -10.53 -1.56 -23.63
CA ILE A 56 -10.88 -1.43 -22.20
C ILE A 56 -12.23 -2.12 -21.97
N LYS A 57 -12.24 -3.21 -21.18
CA LYS A 57 -13.40 -4.08 -20.91
C LYS A 57 -14.49 -3.48 -19.99
N ARG A 58 -14.42 -2.20 -19.60
CA ARG A 58 -15.42 -1.53 -18.75
C ARG A 58 -16.00 -0.30 -19.45
N SER A 59 -17.23 0.05 -19.12
CA SER A 59 -17.95 1.19 -19.68
C SER A 59 -17.45 2.51 -19.10
N PHE A 60 -16.73 3.31 -19.90
CA PHE A 60 -16.29 4.67 -19.58
C PHE A 60 -16.85 5.68 -20.59
N ILE A 61 -16.92 6.96 -20.21
CA ILE A 61 -17.35 8.06 -21.09
C ILE A 61 -16.13 8.92 -21.43
N ALA A 62 -15.86 9.09 -22.72
CA ALA A 62 -14.77 9.91 -23.24
C ALA A 62 -15.24 11.34 -23.59
N TYR A 63 -14.35 12.31 -23.47
CA TYR A 63 -14.60 13.73 -23.74
C TYR A 63 -13.48 14.33 -24.58
N ARG A 64 -13.83 15.23 -25.51
CA ARG A 64 -12.92 15.98 -26.38
C ARG A 64 -12.56 17.26 -25.63
N SER A 65 -11.28 17.56 -25.55
CA SER A 65 -10.84 18.88 -25.11
C SER A 65 -10.78 19.78 -26.34
N THR A 66 -11.64 20.78 -26.44
CA THR A 66 -11.51 21.82 -27.45
C THR A 66 -10.86 23.05 -26.82
N ASN A 67 -9.57 23.22 -27.11
CA ASN A 67 -8.74 24.42 -26.91
C ASN A 67 -8.75 25.07 -25.51
N THR A 68 -7.93 26.12 -25.37
CA THR A 68 -7.28 26.67 -24.16
C THR A 68 -8.18 27.15 -23.00
N LEU A 69 -9.49 26.95 -23.07
CA LEU A 69 -10.47 27.40 -22.07
C LEU A 69 -11.20 26.25 -21.34
N GLY A 70 -10.78 24.99 -21.52
CA GLY A 70 -11.12 23.90 -20.60
C GLY A 70 -12.56 23.35 -20.66
N VAL A 71 -13.36 23.74 -21.65
CA VAL A 71 -14.71 23.18 -21.85
C VAL A 71 -14.61 21.83 -22.57
N ALA A 72 -15.07 20.75 -21.91
CA ALA A 72 -14.97 19.38 -22.41
C ALA A 72 -16.32 18.89 -22.97
N SER A 73 -16.41 18.66 -24.28
CA SER A 73 -17.59 18.10 -24.94
C SER A 73 -17.52 16.57 -25.00
N LYS A 74 -18.60 15.86 -24.66
CA LYS A 74 -18.64 14.38 -24.73
C LYS A 74 -18.44 13.91 -26.17
N ILE A 75 -17.54 12.94 -26.38
CA ILE A 75 -17.30 12.31 -27.68
C ILE A 75 -17.41 10.80 -27.54
N PHE A 76 -17.74 10.14 -28.64
CA PHE A 76 -17.72 8.69 -28.73
C PHE A 76 -16.53 8.27 -29.64
N ILE A 77 -16.05 7.02 -29.60
CA ILE A 77 -14.93 6.51 -30.44
C ILE A 77 -15.42 5.43 -31.44
N SER A 78 -15.29 5.67 -32.75
CA SER A 78 -15.90 4.85 -33.83
C SER A 78 -15.20 3.50 -34.02
N SER A 79 -15.93 2.44 -34.41
CA SER A 79 -15.36 1.14 -34.80
C SER A 79 -14.55 1.18 -36.11
N HIS A 80 -14.72 2.22 -36.92
CA HIS A 80 -14.07 2.37 -38.22
C HIS A 80 -12.77 3.16 -38.17
N GLN A 81 -12.34 3.62 -36.99
CA GLN A 81 -11.09 4.36 -36.81
C GLN A 81 -10.10 3.47 -36.03
N PRO A 82 -9.26 2.70 -36.74
CA PRO A 82 -8.43 1.68 -36.12
C PRO A 82 -7.21 2.27 -35.38
N ALA A 83 -6.77 3.47 -35.76
CA ALA A 83 -5.53 4.07 -35.31
C ALA A 83 -5.64 5.60 -35.03
N PHE A 84 -4.81 6.10 -34.12
CA PHE A 84 -4.74 7.48 -33.63
C PHE A 84 -3.33 8.02 -33.82
N ASN A 85 -3.19 9.25 -34.32
CA ASN A 85 -1.88 9.84 -34.57
C ASN A 85 -1.08 10.02 -33.27
N ASN A 86 0.24 9.91 -33.38
CA ASN A 86 1.16 10.18 -32.30
C ASN A 86 0.92 11.61 -31.75
N GLY A 87 0.81 11.75 -30.42
CA GLY A 87 0.46 13.00 -29.73
C GLY A 87 -1.02 13.15 -29.37
N THR A 88 -1.92 12.25 -29.82
CA THR A 88 -3.35 12.33 -29.51
C THR A 88 -3.62 12.15 -28.02
N VAL A 89 -4.34 13.08 -27.38
CA VAL A 89 -4.74 12.99 -25.96
C VAL A 89 -6.25 12.76 -25.82
N ILE A 90 -6.64 11.70 -25.12
CA ILE A 90 -8.04 11.38 -24.79
C ILE A 90 -8.26 11.58 -23.29
N ARG A 91 -9.24 12.42 -22.92
CA ARG A 91 -9.66 12.62 -21.53
C ARG A 91 -10.95 11.86 -21.23
N TYR A 92 -11.01 11.24 -20.05
CA TYR A 92 -12.18 10.45 -19.63
C TYR A 92 -12.44 10.60 -18.12
N LYS A 93 -13.68 10.30 -17.73
CA LYS A 93 -14.09 10.18 -16.33
C LYS A 93 -14.62 8.77 -16.06
N CYS A 94 -14.25 8.22 -14.92
CA CYS A 94 -14.84 6.99 -14.41
C CYS A 94 -16.29 7.27 -13.99
N LYS A 95 -17.26 6.45 -14.44
CA LYS A 95 -18.64 6.56 -13.94
C LYS A 95 -18.64 6.24 -12.43
N PRO A 96 -19.22 7.10 -11.56
CA PRO A 96 -18.88 7.05 -10.14
C PRO A 96 -19.97 6.32 -9.32
N ASN A 97 -19.55 5.65 -8.24
CA ASN A 97 -20.17 6.01 -6.96
C ASN A 97 -19.58 7.39 -6.64
N GLU A 98 -20.45 8.40 -6.65
CA GLU A 98 -20.17 9.84 -6.64
C GLU A 98 -19.15 10.23 -5.56
N VAL A 99 -17.92 10.62 -5.94
CA VAL A 99 -17.07 11.76 -5.46
C VAL A 99 -15.67 11.68 -6.13
N SER A 100 -15.58 11.52 -7.45
CA SER A 100 -14.29 11.72 -8.16
C SER A 100 -14.38 12.95 -9.06
N THR A 101 -13.74 14.03 -8.61
CA THR A 101 -13.64 15.31 -9.33
C THR A 101 -12.47 15.34 -10.31
N LYS A 102 -11.59 14.32 -10.32
CA LYS A 102 -10.38 14.30 -11.16
C LYS A 102 -10.63 13.70 -12.55
N TRP A 103 -10.12 14.38 -13.58
CA TRP A 103 -10.12 13.94 -14.97
C TRP A 103 -8.90 13.04 -15.23
N ASN A 104 -9.09 11.90 -15.89
CA ASN A 104 -7.99 11.03 -16.34
C ASN A 104 -7.68 11.27 -17.82
N SER A 105 -6.45 11.00 -18.24
CA SER A 105 -6.05 11.13 -19.64
C SER A 105 -5.07 10.06 -20.10
N ILE A 106 -5.23 9.64 -21.36
CA ILE A 106 -4.26 8.82 -22.09
C ILE A 106 -3.71 9.63 -23.27
N ILE A 107 -2.41 9.47 -23.55
CA ILE A 107 -1.75 10.06 -24.72
C ILE A 107 -1.26 8.93 -25.63
N CYS A 108 -1.39 9.11 -26.93
CA CYS A 108 -0.70 8.25 -27.89
C CYS A 108 0.74 8.72 -28.01
N SER A 109 1.71 7.89 -27.65
CA SER A 109 3.13 8.15 -27.92
C SER A 109 3.74 6.96 -28.66
N ASP A 110 4.10 7.19 -29.91
CA ASP A 110 4.81 6.26 -30.80
C ASP A 110 4.23 4.83 -30.82
N GLY A 111 2.94 4.73 -31.15
CA GLY A 111 2.21 3.47 -31.31
C GLY A 111 1.64 2.87 -30.01
N SER A 112 1.94 3.47 -28.85
CA SER A 112 1.47 3.01 -27.55
C SER A 112 0.67 4.07 -26.78
N TRP A 113 -0.39 3.65 -26.08
CA TRP A 113 -1.14 4.54 -25.17
C TRP A 113 -0.46 4.62 -23.81
N ASN A 114 -0.02 5.83 -23.45
CA ASN A 114 0.57 6.13 -22.16
C ASN A 114 -0.44 6.83 -21.25
N PHE A 115 -0.51 6.41 -19.99
CA PHE A 115 -1.43 6.93 -19.00
C PHE A 115 -0.77 8.05 -18.19
N TYR A 116 -1.43 9.20 -18.07
CA TYR A 116 -0.99 10.24 -17.14
C TYR A 116 -1.64 10.11 -15.75
N HIS A 117 -2.73 9.34 -15.61
CA HIS A 117 -3.34 8.90 -14.34
C HIS A 117 -4.14 7.59 -14.52
N GLU A 118 -4.28 6.79 -13.46
CA GLU A 118 -4.72 5.38 -13.45
C GLU A 118 -6.04 5.06 -14.21
N PRO A 119 -6.13 3.91 -14.92
CA PRO A 119 -7.38 3.42 -15.49
C PRO A 119 -8.37 3.02 -14.39
N CYS A 120 -9.67 3.21 -14.66
CA CYS A 120 -10.76 2.96 -13.70
C CYS A 120 -10.84 1.48 -13.25
N GLY A 121 -10.10 1.12 -12.21
CA GLY A 121 -10.10 -0.20 -11.61
C GLY A 121 -9.09 -0.25 -10.47
N LYS A 122 -9.53 -0.67 -9.29
CA LYS A 122 -8.69 -0.86 -8.10
C LYS A 122 -7.46 -1.74 -8.43
N ASN A 123 -6.30 -1.28 -7.95
CA ASN A 123 -5.02 -1.95 -7.74
C ASN A 123 -4.89 -3.45 -8.13
N ASN A 124 -3.86 -3.74 -8.93
CA ASN A 124 -3.16 -5.03 -9.13
C ASN A 124 -3.91 -6.32 -8.72
N VAL A 125 -4.54 -6.95 -9.71
CA VAL A 125 -5.12 -8.28 -9.58
C VAL A 125 -4.36 -9.23 -10.52
N VAL A 126 -3.66 -10.22 -9.96
CA VAL A 126 -3.12 -11.35 -10.74
C VAL A 126 -4.16 -12.47 -10.68
N CYS A 127 -4.57 -12.96 -11.85
CA CYS A 127 -5.52 -14.05 -11.98
C CYS A 127 -4.82 -15.23 -12.65
N SER A 128 -4.85 -16.39 -12.02
CA SER A 128 -4.37 -17.65 -12.60
C SER A 128 -5.54 -18.56 -12.95
N TYR A 129 -5.32 -19.43 -13.94
CA TYR A 129 -6.23 -20.51 -14.30
C TYR A 129 -5.68 -21.81 -13.72
N ASP A 130 -6.53 -22.62 -13.09
CA ASP A 130 -6.21 -24.04 -12.94
C ASP A 130 -6.39 -24.69 -14.32
N ILE A 131 -5.40 -25.46 -14.77
CA ILE A 131 -5.49 -26.27 -15.98
C ILE A 131 -5.91 -27.67 -15.54
N PRO A 132 -7.11 -28.16 -15.86
CA PRO A 132 -7.37 -29.59 -15.86
C PRO A 132 -7.14 -30.13 -17.27
N GLU A 133 -6.44 -31.24 -17.33
CA GLU A 133 -6.41 -32.09 -18.51
C GLU A 133 -7.84 -32.56 -18.81
N THR A 134 -8.31 -32.21 -20.00
CA THR A 134 -9.49 -32.74 -20.71
C THR A 134 -10.91 -32.34 -20.28
N SER A 135 -11.67 -31.89 -21.30
CA SER A 135 -13.13 -31.72 -21.40
C SER A 135 -13.82 -30.57 -20.63
N GLY A 136 -13.74 -29.39 -21.26
CA GLY A 136 -14.75 -28.33 -21.35
C GLY A 136 -15.84 -28.20 -20.28
N ARG A 137 -15.61 -27.36 -19.27
CA ARG A 137 -16.58 -26.38 -18.70
C ARG A 137 -15.87 -25.37 -17.78
N ILE A 138 -16.22 -24.10 -17.95
CA ILE A 138 -15.98 -22.88 -17.13
C ILE A 138 -14.67 -22.82 -16.31
N LEU A 139 -13.73 -22.03 -16.81
CA LEU A 139 -12.54 -21.56 -16.09
C LEU A 139 -12.95 -20.71 -14.87
N LYS A 140 -12.76 -21.21 -13.65
CA LYS A 140 -12.98 -20.42 -12.44
C LYS A 140 -11.76 -19.54 -12.21
N LEU A 141 -11.87 -18.27 -12.60
CA LEU A 141 -10.82 -17.28 -12.43
C LEU A 141 -10.65 -16.96 -10.92
N ARG A 142 -9.62 -17.51 -10.26
CA ARG A 142 -9.22 -17.05 -8.93
C ARG A 142 -8.33 -15.83 -9.10
N CYS A 143 -8.89 -14.68 -8.75
CA CYS A 143 -8.18 -13.43 -8.71
C CYS A 143 -7.80 -13.15 -7.25
N ARG A 144 -6.49 -13.18 -6.96
CA ARG A 144 -5.97 -12.77 -5.65
C ARG A 144 -5.46 -11.34 -5.76
N HIS A 145 -5.79 -10.50 -4.78
CA HIS A 145 -5.13 -9.22 -4.61
C HIS A 145 -3.72 -9.49 -4.10
N ASP A 146 -2.80 -9.84 -4.99
CA ASP A 146 -1.38 -9.77 -4.64
C ASP A 146 -0.94 -8.35 -4.98
N HIS A 147 -1.29 -7.43 -4.08
CA HIS A 147 -0.52 -6.20 -4.00
C HIS A 147 0.87 -6.64 -3.64
N GLY A 148 1.84 -6.42 -4.53
CA GLY A 148 3.24 -6.50 -4.15
C GLY A 148 3.39 -5.70 -2.84
N THR A 149 3.69 -6.34 -1.73
CA THR A 149 3.99 -5.66 -0.47
C THR A 149 5.42 -5.94 -0.09
N CYS A 150 6.11 -4.89 0.34
CA CYS A 150 7.48 -5.02 0.83
C CYS A 150 7.47 -4.91 2.35
N ASP A 151 8.02 -5.92 3.00
CA ASP A 151 8.20 -5.93 4.44
C ASP A 151 9.41 -5.06 4.78
N TYR A 152 9.24 -4.09 5.69
CA TYR A 152 10.33 -3.33 6.28
C TYR A 152 10.42 -3.66 7.76
N GLU A 153 11.56 -4.18 8.17
CA GLU A 153 11.86 -4.51 9.56
C GLU A 153 12.71 -3.41 10.19
N VAL A 154 12.30 -2.95 11.36
CA VAL A 154 13.02 -1.90 12.09
C VAL A 154 14.12 -2.54 12.94
N ASP A 155 15.37 -2.18 12.64
CA ASP A 155 16.54 -2.53 13.44
C ASP A 155 17.01 -1.32 14.26
N LEU A 156 16.71 -1.34 15.56
CA LEU A 156 17.09 -0.28 16.49
C LEU A 156 18.60 -0.16 16.71
N SER A 157 19.38 -1.22 16.46
CA SER A 157 20.84 -1.23 16.59
C SER A 157 21.53 -0.52 15.42
N SER A 158 20.88 -0.48 14.25
CA SER A 158 21.43 0.10 13.02
C SER A 158 21.62 1.62 13.06
N ARG A 159 20.95 2.32 13.99
CA ARG A 159 20.87 3.80 14.06
C ARG A 159 20.38 4.46 12.76
N ILE A 160 19.73 3.70 11.87
CA ILE A 160 19.08 4.21 10.67
C ILE A 160 17.72 4.78 11.04
N ARG A 161 17.36 5.91 10.41
CA ARG A 161 16.02 6.48 10.44
C ARG A 161 15.38 6.27 9.08
N ALA A 162 14.20 5.64 9.06
CA ALA A 162 13.39 5.50 7.86
C ALA A 162 12.20 6.47 7.90
N TYR A 163 11.98 7.18 6.82
CA TYR A 163 10.88 8.12 6.63
C TYR A 163 10.08 7.73 5.39
N SER A 164 8.75 7.71 5.49
CA SER A 164 7.88 7.50 4.34
C SER A 164 7.32 8.86 3.89
N PRO A 165 7.65 9.31 2.67
CA PRO A 165 7.04 10.51 2.09
C PRO A 165 5.53 10.37 1.91
N ASP A 166 5.07 9.17 1.53
CA ASP A 166 3.65 8.88 1.30
C ASP A 166 2.84 8.99 2.60
N LEU A 167 3.38 8.44 3.69
CA LEU A 167 2.76 8.47 5.01
C LEU A 167 3.12 9.72 5.83
N LYS A 168 3.98 10.61 5.32
CA LYS A 168 4.50 11.81 6.00
C LYS A 168 4.92 11.58 7.46
N ARG A 169 5.58 10.44 7.74
CA ARG A 169 6.00 10.05 9.09
C ARG A 169 7.24 9.16 9.08
N TYR A 170 7.96 9.15 10.20
CA TYR A 170 9.01 8.17 10.47
C TYR A 170 8.42 6.80 10.74
N ILE A 171 9.11 5.76 10.26
CA ILE A 171 8.73 4.36 10.43
C ILE A 171 9.46 3.83 11.66
N THR A 172 8.72 3.68 12.75
CA THR A 172 9.25 3.31 14.07
C THR A 172 8.94 1.87 14.48
N PHE A 173 8.24 1.12 13.64
CA PHE A 173 7.91 -0.29 13.85
C PHE A 173 7.88 -1.04 12.51
N SER A 174 8.10 -2.35 12.57
CA SER A 174 8.07 -3.22 11.38
C SER A 174 6.65 -3.27 10.79
N GLN A 175 6.53 -3.04 9.48
CA GLN A 175 5.25 -3.03 8.78
C GLN A 175 5.41 -3.30 7.29
N LYS A 176 4.31 -3.68 6.64
CA LYS A 176 4.23 -3.88 5.19
C LYS A 176 3.99 -2.55 4.49
N PHE A 177 4.62 -2.37 3.34
CA PHE A 177 4.42 -1.23 2.46
C PHE A 177 3.82 -1.66 1.13
N PRO A 178 2.85 -0.92 0.57
CA PRO A 178 2.28 -1.25 -0.73
C PRO A 178 3.28 -1.03 -1.87
N GLU A 179 3.00 -1.65 -3.02
CA GLU A 179 3.69 -1.42 -4.29
C GLU A 179 3.84 0.09 -4.55
N ASN A 180 5.01 0.51 -5.05
CA ASN A 180 5.42 1.89 -5.29
C ASN A 180 5.72 2.74 -4.05
N ALA A 181 5.52 2.23 -2.83
CA ALA A 181 5.87 2.98 -1.63
C ALA A 181 7.35 3.34 -1.60
N ILE A 182 7.64 4.57 -1.16
CA ILE A 182 9.01 5.07 -1.05
C ILE A 182 9.40 5.14 0.43
N LEU A 183 10.61 4.67 0.73
CA LEU A 183 11.28 4.91 2.00
C LEU A 183 12.55 5.71 1.77
N GLN A 184 12.72 6.77 2.55
CA GLN A 184 13.94 7.58 2.61
C GLN A 184 14.69 7.25 3.89
N PHE A 185 16.02 7.24 3.83
CA PHE A 185 16.90 6.86 4.91
C PHE A 185 17.90 7.95 5.25
N SER A 186 18.14 8.13 6.54
CA SER A 186 19.23 8.97 7.07
C SER A 186 19.81 8.35 8.33
N CYS A 187 21.03 8.74 8.68
CA CYS A 187 21.63 8.33 9.94
C CYS A 187 21.11 9.17 11.10
N ALA A 188 20.83 8.54 12.24
CA ALA A 188 20.49 9.26 13.46
C ALA A 188 21.64 10.15 13.94
N ASP A 189 22.88 9.72 13.70
CA ASP A 189 24.12 10.38 14.12
C ASP A 189 24.70 11.20 12.96
N VAL A 190 24.01 12.28 12.59
CA VAL A 190 24.40 13.14 11.46
C VAL A 190 25.79 13.71 11.69
N GLY A 191 26.64 13.63 10.66
CA GLY A 191 28.01 14.13 10.68
C GLY A 191 29.03 13.16 11.28
N GLU A 192 28.64 12.32 12.26
CA GLU A 192 29.52 11.29 12.85
C GLU A 192 29.47 9.97 12.07
N LYS A 193 28.34 9.67 11.44
CA LYS A 193 28.14 8.48 10.60
C LYS A 193 27.74 8.86 9.20
N GLN A 194 28.26 8.11 8.24
CA GLN A 194 27.91 8.23 6.83
C GLN A 194 26.99 7.10 6.41
N LEU A 195 25.97 7.45 5.62
CA LEU A 195 25.08 6.47 5.00
C LEU A 195 25.81 5.78 3.83
N ARG A 196 25.90 4.45 3.89
CA ARG A 196 26.46 3.60 2.82
C ARG A 196 25.33 2.89 2.10
N GLY A 197 25.12 3.26 0.83
CA GLY A 197 24.03 2.77 -0.02
C GLY A 197 23.18 3.94 -0.55
N ASN A 198 22.04 3.62 -1.16
CA ASN A 198 21.08 4.63 -1.59
C ASN A 198 20.31 5.18 -0.37
N ASP A 199 20.09 6.49 -0.35
CA ASP A 199 19.31 7.20 0.66
C ASP A 199 17.79 7.03 0.49
N TYR A 200 17.37 6.21 -0.47
CA TYR A 200 15.99 5.79 -0.63
C TYR A 200 15.88 4.38 -1.21
N THR A 201 14.71 3.79 -1.06
CA THR A 201 14.31 2.57 -1.76
C THR A 201 12.82 2.64 -2.13
N ILE A 202 12.43 1.82 -3.09
CA ILE A 202 11.06 1.78 -3.65
C ILE A 202 10.59 0.33 -3.60
N CYS A 203 9.34 0.12 -3.19
CA CYS A 203 8.73 -1.21 -3.20
C CYS A 203 8.29 -1.59 -4.62
N ARG A 204 8.82 -2.70 -5.15
CA ARG A 204 8.43 -3.28 -6.45
C ARG A 204 8.36 -4.80 -6.39
N ASN A 205 7.27 -5.40 -6.85
CA ASN A 205 7.12 -6.85 -6.99
C ASN A 205 7.49 -7.61 -5.70
N ASN A 206 6.96 -7.19 -4.55
CA ASN A 206 7.27 -7.75 -3.22
C ASN A 206 8.73 -7.57 -2.74
N GLN A 207 9.54 -6.73 -3.40
CA GLN A 207 10.94 -6.51 -3.04
C GLN A 207 11.31 -5.02 -3.04
N TRP A 208 12.25 -4.66 -2.17
CA TRP A 208 12.87 -3.35 -2.19
C TRP A 208 13.89 -3.27 -3.32
N ILE A 209 13.71 -2.34 -4.28
CA ILE A 209 14.63 -2.19 -5.43
C ILE A 209 16.08 -2.01 -4.95
N PHE A 210 16.28 -1.11 -3.98
CA PHE A 210 17.57 -0.88 -3.37
C PHE A 210 17.61 -1.55 -2.00
N LYS A 211 18.74 -2.22 -1.72
CA LYS A 211 19.02 -2.74 -0.38
C LYS A 211 18.98 -1.62 0.64
N ILE A 212 18.44 -1.91 1.82
CA ILE A 212 18.41 -0.97 2.94
C ILE A 212 19.87 -0.54 3.24
N PRO A 213 20.17 0.77 3.25
CA PRO A 213 21.53 1.26 3.47
C PRO A 213 22.00 1.00 4.91
N LYS A 214 23.29 1.26 5.20
CA LYS A 214 23.86 1.14 6.56
C LYS A 214 24.49 2.45 7.01
N CYS A 215 24.39 2.76 8.29
CA CYS A 215 25.14 3.87 8.90
C CYS A 215 26.49 3.39 9.40
N VAL A 216 27.56 3.90 8.79
CA VAL A 216 28.94 3.52 9.11
C VAL A 216 29.64 4.68 9.79
N ALA A 217 30.31 4.41 10.90
CA ALA A 217 31.10 5.42 11.61
C ALA A 217 32.26 5.92 10.74
N LEU A 218 32.47 7.23 10.75
CA LEU A 218 33.66 7.83 10.16
C LEU A 218 34.83 7.65 11.12
N ASN A 219 36.00 7.36 10.56
CA ASN A 219 37.25 7.19 11.31
C ASN A 219 38.06 8.49 11.26
N ILE A 220 38.66 8.88 12.39
CA ILE A 220 39.53 10.05 12.50
C ILE A 220 40.93 9.82 11.91
N GLU A 221 41.36 8.56 11.77
CA GLU A 221 42.70 8.22 11.26
C GLU A 221 42.74 8.19 9.73
N ASP A 222 41.72 7.58 9.14
CA ASP A 222 41.61 7.30 7.71
C ASP A 222 40.20 7.65 7.20
N GLY A 223 40.10 8.71 6.39
CA GLY A 223 38.88 9.10 5.68
C GLY A 223 38.36 10.50 6.02
N PRO A 224 37.11 10.82 5.60
CA PRO A 224 36.48 12.10 5.88
C PRO A 224 36.36 12.39 7.38
N PRO A 225 36.76 13.59 7.85
CA PRO A 225 36.68 13.94 9.27
C PRO A 225 35.25 13.83 9.83
N PRO A 226 35.02 13.15 10.95
CA PRO A 226 33.73 13.18 11.62
C PRO A 226 33.37 14.61 12.05
N ILE A 227 32.12 15.01 11.82
CA ILE A 227 31.58 16.30 12.29
C ILE A 227 30.60 16.01 13.42
N ARG A 228 30.92 16.50 14.61
CA ARG A 228 29.99 16.50 15.74
C ARG A 228 29.40 17.88 15.90
N PHE A 229 28.20 17.98 16.45
CA PHE A 229 27.58 19.26 16.72
C PHE A 229 26.92 19.31 18.11
N GLN A 230 26.79 20.52 18.62
CA GLN A 230 26.02 20.84 19.81
C GLN A 230 25.22 22.11 19.55
N VAL A 231 23.95 22.12 19.95
CA VAL A 231 23.11 23.31 19.85
C VAL A 231 22.78 23.77 21.27
N GLN A 232 22.97 25.06 21.53
CA GLN A 232 22.63 25.72 22.78
C GLN A 232 21.63 26.85 22.53
N HIS A 233 20.93 27.29 23.57
CA HIS A 233 20.00 28.42 23.53
C HIS A 233 18.83 28.29 22.54
N GLY A 234 18.50 27.08 22.07
CA GLY A 234 17.32 26.86 21.23
C GLY A 234 17.12 25.39 20.80
N PRO A 235 15.93 25.04 20.29
CA PRO A 235 15.64 23.70 19.83
C PRO A 235 16.27 23.42 18.45
N TYR A 236 16.47 22.13 18.18
CA TYR A 236 16.92 21.65 16.88
C TYR A 236 16.30 20.30 16.56
N SER A 237 16.33 19.93 15.28
CA SER A 237 15.90 18.63 14.80
C SER A 237 16.76 18.21 13.61
N VAL A 238 16.51 17.02 13.07
CA VAL A 238 17.20 16.50 11.90
C VAL A 238 16.16 16.14 10.85
N SER A 239 16.29 16.67 9.64
CA SER A 239 15.39 16.40 8.53
C SER A 239 15.45 14.92 8.11
N PRO A 240 14.43 14.37 7.43
CA PRO A 240 14.49 13.02 6.87
C PRO A 240 15.70 12.75 5.97
N ARG A 241 16.28 13.80 5.38
CA ARG A 241 17.46 13.74 4.50
C ARG A 241 18.79 13.89 5.25
N GLY A 242 18.77 14.01 6.58
CA GLY A 242 19.97 14.18 7.40
C GLY A 242 20.48 15.62 7.47
N GLU A 243 19.63 16.63 7.26
CA GLU A 243 19.99 18.04 7.42
C GLU A 243 19.74 18.48 8.88
N LEU A 244 20.65 19.26 9.46
CA LEU A 244 20.49 19.81 10.80
C LEU A 244 19.59 21.05 10.74
N ILE A 245 18.43 20.99 11.39
CA ILE A 245 17.49 22.11 11.45
C ILE A 245 17.61 22.77 12.82
N VAL A 246 17.94 24.06 12.87
CA VAL A 246 18.13 24.82 14.11
C VAL A 246 17.18 26.01 14.20
N ASN A 247 16.77 26.36 15.41
CA ASN A 247 15.94 27.53 15.63
C ASN A 247 16.74 28.83 15.44
N VAL A 248 16.07 29.88 14.97
CA VAL A 248 16.62 31.24 14.99
C VAL A 248 17.15 31.60 16.38
N ALA A 249 18.21 32.40 16.44
CA ALA A 249 18.92 32.80 17.67
C ALA A 249 19.59 31.66 18.46
N SER A 250 19.51 30.39 18.03
CA SER A 250 20.29 29.30 18.63
C SER A 250 21.79 29.51 18.40
N THR A 251 22.61 29.02 19.32
CA THR A 251 24.06 28.91 19.11
C THR A 251 24.41 27.50 18.67
N VAL A 252 25.05 27.37 17.50
CA VAL A 252 25.48 26.07 16.97
C VAL A 252 26.98 25.96 17.06
N TYR A 253 27.45 24.91 17.72
CA TYR A 253 28.86 24.54 17.77
C TYR A 253 29.06 23.34 16.84
N LEU A 254 29.92 23.49 15.85
CA LEU A 254 30.38 22.39 15.00
C LEU A 254 31.80 22.04 15.40
N TYR A 255 32.08 20.75 15.52
CA TYR A 255 33.37 20.21 15.92
C TYR A 255 33.85 19.27 14.82
N CYS A 256 34.87 19.68 14.09
CA CYS A 256 35.53 18.79 13.15
C CYS A 256 36.61 18.00 13.88
N LEU A 257 36.43 16.68 13.98
CA LEU A 257 37.29 15.79 14.75
C LEU A 257 38.46 15.28 13.90
N PHE A 258 39.66 15.27 14.48
CA PHE A 258 40.86 14.75 13.83
C PHE A 258 41.84 14.13 14.84
N ALA A 259 42.63 13.17 14.37
CA ALA A 259 43.59 12.46 15.21
C ALA A 259 44.76 13.36 15.64
N PHE A 260 45.37 13.03 16.79
CA PHE A 260 46.55 13.71 17.27
C PHE A 260 47.74 13.57 16.32
N GLY A 261 48.51 14.65 16.18
CA GLY A 261 49.67 14.68 15.29
C GLY A 261 49.33 14.82 13.79
N LYS A 262 48.04 14.71 13.40
CA LYS A 262 47.60 15.10 12.05
C LYS A 262 47.51 16.62 11.94
N LYS A 263 47.70 17.13 10.72
CA LYS A 263 47.51 18.56 10.42
C LYS A 263 46.05 18.96 10.65
N GLN A 264 45.86 20.16 11.17
CA GLN A 264 44.54 20.73 11.45
C GLN A 264 43.69 20.79 10.17
N PRO A 265 42.41 20.37 10.22
CA PRO A 265 41.49 20.49 9.10
C PRO A 265 40.97 21.92 8.94
N VAL A 266 40.33 22.21 7.81
CA VAL A 266 39.81 23.53 7.46
C VAL A 266 38.30 23.47 7.25
N TRP A 267 37.58 24.47 7.77
CA TRP A 267 36.17 24.67 7.47
C TRP A 267 35.99 25.40 6.14
N LYS A 268 35.09 24.88 5.29
CA LYS A 268 34.57 25.56 4.10
C LYS A 268 33.07 25.67 4.21
N THR A 269 32.53 26.88 4.05
CA THR A 269 31.09 27.15 4.14
C THR A 269 30.54 27.63 2.80
N THR A 270 29.28 27.30 2.51
CA THR A 270 28.60 27.88 1.33
C THR A 270 27.91 29.20 1.63
N SER A 271 27.67 29.52 2.91
CA SER A 271 27.17 30.83 3.31
C SER A 271 28.34 31.81 3.39
N GLU A 272 28.22 32.91 2.64
CA GLU A 272 29.15 34.06 2.65
C GLU A 272 28.64 35.21 3.53
N TYR A 273 27.58 34.98 4.31
CA TYR A 273 26.90 36.04 5.07
C TYR A 273 27.83 36.69 6.10
N ARG A 274 28.66 35.90 6.78
CA ARG A 274 29.62 36.36 7.77
C ARG A 274 30.73 35.34 8.01
N ASP A 275 31.83 35.82 8.56
CA ASP A 275 32.87 34.96 9.08
C ASP A 275 32.45 34.33 10.42
N TYR A 276 32.60 33.01 10.52
CA TYR A 276 32.26 32.26 11.71
C TYR A 276 33.50 32.12 12.62
N PRO A 277 33.41 32.47 13.92
CA PRO A 277 34.48 32.24 14.87
C PRO A 277 34.92 30.78 14.89
N GLN A 278 36.24 30.57 14.87
CA GLN A 278 36.85 29.25 14.82
C GLN A 278 37.95 29.11 15.87
N HIS A 279 37.97 27.99 16.58
CA HIS A 279 38.90 27.73 17.68
C HIS A 279 39.40 26.28 17.64
N ILE A 280 40.66 26.06 17.98
CA ILE A 280 41.17 24.72 18.21
C ILE A 280 40.89 24.33 19.66
N LEU A 281 40.31 23.15 19.86
CA LEU A 281 40.04 22.58 21.17
C LEU A 281 40.93 21.37 21.39
N SER A 282 41.53 21.32 22.58
CA SER A 282 42.38 20.21 23.01
C SER A 282 41.52 19.09 23.62
N THR A 283 42.09 17.89 23.79
CA THR A 283 41.38 16.76 24.41
C THR A 283 40.96 16.99 25.84
N ALA A 284 41.64 17.88 26.59
CA ALA A 284 41.26 18.20 27.96
C ALA A 284 39.90 18.91 28.01
N ASP A 285 39.55 19.64 26.95
CA ASP A 285 38.32 20.44 26.84
C ASP A 285 37.13 19.62 26.33
N LEU A 286 37.39 18.43 25.79
CA LEU A 286 36.42 17.58 25.11
C LEU A 286 36.26 16.28 25.90
N HIS A 287 35.10 16.06 26.52
CA HIS A 287 34.74 14.79 27.18
C HIS A 287 34.60 13.59 26.21
N TYR A 288 35.37 13.56 25.12
CA TYR A 288 35.13 12.77 23.91
C TYR A 288 36.29 11.87 23.49
N GLY A 289 37.30 11.68 24.34
CA GLY A 289 38.41 10.74 24.12
C GLY A 289 39.67 11.41 23.58
N ASN A 290 40.60 10.60 23.06
CA ASN A 290 41.94 11.05 22.62
C ASN A 290 41.93 11.65 21.20
N CYS A 291 41.18 12.72 20.94
CA CYS A 291 41.19 13.43 19.65
C CYS A 291 41.06 14.95 19.79
N SER A 292 41.60 15.70 18.82
CA SER A 292 41.46 17.16 18.75
C SER A 292 40.21 17.55 17.95
N ALA A 293 39.67 18.74 18.22
CA ALA A 293 38.57 19.27 17.43
C ALA A 293 38.87 20.69 16.94
N PHE A 294 38.55 20.95 15.67
CA PHE A 294 38.52 22.31 15.14
C PHE A 294 37.08 22.80 15.14
N GLN A 295 36.80 23.71 16.07
CA GLN A 295 35.47 24.22 16.35
C GLN A 295 35.12 25.37 15.39
N LEU A 296 33.88 25.41 14.93
CA LEU A 296 33.24 26.55 14.29
C LEU A 296 31.97 26.90 15.06
N ILE A 297 31.75 28.19 15.33
CA ILE A 297 30.61 28.66 16.11
C ILE A 297 29.70 29.53 15.26
N ILE A 298 28.42 29.17 15.19
CA ILE A 298 27.35 30.02 14.64
C ILE A 298 26.63 30.64 15.84
N ASN A 299 26.99 31.89 16.17
CA ASN A 299 26.39 32.63 17.27
C ASN A 299 25.09 33.30 16.83
N ALA A 300 24.00 33.04 17.55
CA ALA A 300 22.67 33.57 17.27
C ALA A 300 22.28 33.37 15.79
N ALA A 301 21.96 32.11 15.43
CA ALA A 301 21.69 31.70 14.06
C ALA A 301 20.58 32.52 13.38
N LEU A 302 20.82 32.94 12.15
CA LEU A 302 19.91 33.69 11.28
C LEU A 302 19.61 32.91 9.99
N PHE A 303 18.55 33.27 9.27
CA PHE A 303 18.18 32.60 8.02
C PHE A 303 19.30 32.61 6.96
N GLN A 304 20.17 33.62 6.98
CA GLN A 304 21.32 33.77 6.08
C GLN A 304 22.49 32.82 6.42
N ASP A 305 22.53 32.26 7.63
CA ASP A 305 23.54 31.26 8.01
C ASP A 305 23.24 29.87 7.41
N GLN A 306 22.12 29.72 6.70
CA GLN A 306 21.79 28.47 6.00
C GLN A 306 22.83 28.12 4.95
N GLY A 307 23.20 26.85 4.89
CA GLY A 307 24.21 26.40 3.94
C GLY A 307 24.81 25.05 4.29
N GLU A 308 25.80 24.67 3.50
CA GLU A 308 26.63 23.51 3.74
C GLU A 308 27.93 23.93 4.44
N PHE A 309 28.24 23.23 5.53
CA PHE A 309 29.44 23.41 6.33
C PHE A 309 30.29 22.14 6.15
N GLN A 310 31.41 22.29 5.46
CA GLN A 310 32.29 21.20 5.08
C GLN A 310 33.55 21.23 5.92
N CYS A 311 33.85 20.14 6.62
CA CYS A 311 35.16 19.97 7.18
C CYS A 311 36.06 19.23 6.20
N VAL A 312 37.19 19.86 5.85
CA VAL A 312 38.14 19.35 4.88
C VAL A 312 39.46 19.04 5.59
N SER A 313 39.83 17.77 5.54
CA SER A 313 41.14 17.29 6.00
C SER A 313 42.28 17.78 5.11
N TYR A 314 43.52 17.66 5.58
CA TYR A 314 44.71 18.06 4.82
C TYR A 314 44.94 17.20 3.56
N ASP A 315 44.54 15.93 3.59
CA ASP A 315 44.54 15.00 2.46
C ASP A 315 43.34 15.20 1.50
N GLY A 316 42.51 16.21 1.75
CA GLY A 316 41.43 16.63 0.86
C GLY A 316 40.12 15.86 1.00
N GLN A 317 40.08 14.87 1.91
CA GLN A 317 38.83 14.20 2.29
C GLN A 317 37.91 15.19 3.00
N ARG A 318 36.62 15.16 2.64
CA ARG A 318 35.63 16.11 3.13
C ARG A 318 34.39 15.42 3.64
N ASN A 319 33.91 15.88 4.78
CA ASN A 319 32.61 15.55 5.33
C ASN A 319 31.80 16.84 5.45
N SER A 320 30.48 16.76 5.32
CA SER A 320 29.65 17.95 5.34
C SER A 320 28.37 17.78 6.14
N ILE A 321 27.96 18.88 6.75
CA ILE A 321 26.67 19.02 7.41
C ILE A 321 25.94 20.20 6.80
N LYS A 322 24.69 19.99 6.40
CA LYS A 322 23.83 21.05 5.89
C LYS A 322 22.95 21.57 7.00
N ILE A 323 23.00 22.88 7.22
CA ILE A 323 22.25 23.57 8.27
C ILE A 323 21.10 24.36 7.65
N LEU A 324 19.90 24.16 8.20
CA LEU A 324 18.69 24.90 7.88
C LEU A 324 18.24 25.67 9.13
N VAL A 325 18.07 26.98 9.02
CA VAL A 325 17.62 27.83 10.13
C VAL A 325 16.12 28.10 9.96
N LYS A 326 15.32 27.76 10.97
CA LYS A 326 13.85 27.85 10.93
C LYS A 326 13.31 28.52 12.20
N ASP A 327 12.16 29.15 12.11
CA ASP A 327 11.48 29.81 13.25
C ASP A 327 10.13 29.15 13.61
N LYS A 328 9.72 28.13 12.86
CA LYS A 328 8.38 27.54 12.99
C LYS A 328 8.31 26.50 14.09
N THR A 329 7.27 26.63 14.91
CA THR A 329 6.84 25.68 15.92
C THR A 329 5.39 25.30 15.68
N CYS A 330 5.03 24.07 16.00
CA CYS A 330 3.64 23.61 15.93
C CYS A 330 2.93 23.85 17.24
N ASP A 331 1.61 24.02 17.16
CA ASP A 331 0.77 24.09 18.35
C ASP A 331 0.86 22.82 19.19
N ARG A 332 0.68 22.96 20.50
CA ARG A 332 0.57 21.79 21.37
C ARG A 332 -0.63 20.94 20.92
N PRO A 333 -0.47 19.62 20.68
CA PRO A 333 -1.60 18.79 20.31
C PRO A 333 -2.69 18.88 21.38
N GLN A 334 -3.94 19.01 20.92
CA GLN A 334 -5.09 19.13 21.81
C GLN A 334 -5.24 17.88 22.67
N ASN A 335 -5.55 18.07 23.96
CA ASN A 335 -5.85 16.96 24.87
C ASN A 335 -7.10 16.23 24.38
N ARG A 336 -6.96 14.93 24.09
CA ARG A 336 -8.09 14.05 23.77
C ARG A 336 -8.25 12.97 24.84
N PRO A 337 -9.49 12.60 25.21
CA PRO A 337 -9.73 11.56 26.19
C PRO A 337 -9.03 10.26 25.79
N MET A 338 -8.42 9.59 26.75
CA MET A 338 -7.71 8.32 26.57
C MET A 338 -6.49 8.37 25.63
N LEU A 339 -6.21 9.47 24.93
CA LEU A 339 -5.05 9.55 24.04
C LEU A 339 -3.79 9.87 24.84
N ARG A 340 -2.79 8.99 24.77
CA ARG A 340 -1.45 9.23 25.34
C ARG A 340 -0.52 9.75 24.25
N THR A 341 0.19 10.83 24.55
CA THR A 341 1.14 11.48 23.63
C THR A 341 2.56 11.38 24.17
N TYR A 342 3.49 10.93 23.33
CA TYR A 342 4.91 10.80 23.65
C TYR A 342 5.72 11.67 22.69
N PRO A 343 5.99 12.94 23.04
CA PRO A 343 6.80 13.81 22.21
C PRO A 343 8.28 13.43 22.29
N THR A 344 8.99 13.48 21.16
CA THR A 344 10.43 13.19 21.11
C THR A 344 11.29 14.34 21.62
N GLN A 345 10.72 15.54 21.78
CA GLN A 345 11.39 16.76 22.21
C GLN A 345 10.46 17.55 23.13
N HIS A 346 11.03 18.33 24.07
CA HIS A 346 10.25 19.17 24.97
C HIS A 346 9.50 20.30 24.26
N GLN A 347 10.06 20.80 23.16
CA GLN A 347 9.48 21.87 22.35
C GLN A 347 8.97 21.31 21.02
N TYR A 348 7.86 21.84 20.50
CA TYR A 348 7.26 21.42 19.23
C TYR A 348 7.86 22.15 18.03
N PHE A 349 9.19 22.28 18.01
CA PHE A 349 9.91 22.87 16.89
C PHE A 349 9.77 22.03 15.62
N THR A 350 9.92 22.64 14.44
CA THR A 350 9.89 21.89 13.18
C THR A 350 10.87 20.71 13.20
N GLY A 351 10.40 19.55 12.73
CA GLY A 351 11.03 18.24 12.82
C GLY A 351 10.80 17.49 14.15
N ALA A 352 10.20 18.12 15.18
CA ALA A 352 9.73 17.41 16.36
C ALA A 352 8.66 16.39 15.96
N SER A 353 8.68 15.23 16.62
CA SER A 353 7.71 14.16 16.36
C SER A 353 6.98 13.76 17.63
N ILE A 354 5.74 13.34 17.48
CA ILE A 354 4.90 12.85 18.58
C ILE A 354 4.41 11.46 18.18
N GLN A 355 4.59 10.50 19.10
CA GLN A 355 3.98 9.17 19.01
C GLN A 355 2.69 9.17 19.83
N PHE A 356 1.67 8.51 19.30
CA PHE A 356 0.38 8.35 19.95
C PHE A 356 0.20 6.92 20.42
N SER A 357 -0.45 6.74 21.57
CA SER A 357 -0.91 5.43 22.01
C SER A 357 -2.26 5.52 22.72
N CYS A 358 -2.98 4.42 22.74
CA CYS A 358 -4.20 4.25 23.51
C CYS A 358 -3.95 3.28 24.67
N PRO A 359 -4.70 3.39 25.78
CA PRO A 359 -4.78 2.39 26.83
C PRO A 359 -5.11 1.01 26.28
N GLU A 360 -4.85 -0.02 27.09
CA GLU A 360 -5.29 -1.37 26.78
C GLU A 360 -6.80 -1.40 26.47
N LYS A 361 -7.20 -2.28 25.54
CA LYS A 361 -8.58 -2.43 25.03
C LYS A 361 -9.05 -1.33 24.08
N TYR A 362 -8.18 -0.38 23.73
CA TYR A 362 -8.46 0.65 22.73
C TYR A 362 -7.41 0.63 21.61
N GLN A 363 -7.81 1.02 20.41
CA GLN A 363 -6.95 1.15 19.23
C GLN A 363 -7.02 2.58 18.67
N LEU A 364 -5.92 3.00 18.04
CA LEU A 364 -5.84 4.28 17.37
C LEU A 364 -6.63 4.24 16.06
N ASP A 365 -7.63 5.10 15.96
CA ASP A 365 -8.26 5.48 14.70
C ASP A 365 -7.60 6.76 14.18
N GLY A 366 -6.68 6.58 13.23
CA GLY A 366 -5.86 7.63 12.64
C GLY A 366 -4.35 7.32 12.65
N ALA A 367 -3.53 8.36 12.45
CA ALA A 367 -2.08 8.20 12.38
C ALA A 367 -1.46 7.90 13.74
N ARG A 368 -0.51 6.95 13.78
CA ARG A 368 0.22 6.58 15.02
C ARG A 368 1.27 7.60 15.44
N SER A 369 1.69 8.46 14.52
CA SER A 369 2.64 9.52 14.80
C SER A 369 2.39 10.72 13.91
N SER A 370 2.84 11.88 14.37
CA SER A 370 2.79 13.14 13.62
C SER A 370 4.13 13.87 13.78
N ILE A 371 4.55 14.55 12.71
CA ILE A 371 5.80 15.34 12.69
C ILE A 371 5.41 16.80 12.46
N CYS A 372 6.06 17.71 13.18
CA CYS A 372 5.92 19.13 12.93
C CYS A 372 6.68 19.51 11.66
N ILE A 373 5.99 20.01 10.64
CA ILE A 373 6.57 20.41 9.36
C ILE A 373 6.18 21.85 9.10
N ASP A 374 7.16 22.75 9.18
CA ASP A 374 6.98 24.19 8.93
C ASP A 374 5.76 24.77 9.68
N GLY A 375 5.65 24.42 10.97
CA GLY A 375 4.60 24.92 11.87
C GLY A 375 3.28 24.15 11.85
N HIS A 376 3.16 23.09 11.03
CA HIS A 376 1.96 22.27 10.97
C HIS A 376 2.25 20.79 11.26
N TRP A 377 1.39 20.17 12.07
CA TRP A 377 1.45 18.72 12.28
C TRP A 377 1.10 17.96 11.01
N SER A 378 1.92 16.97 10.64
CA SER A 378 1.71 16.17 9.42
C SER A 378 0.38 15.41 9.42
N HIS A 379 -0.12 15.08 10.61
CA HIS A 379 -1.43 14.47 10.85
C HIS A 379 -2.11 15.09 12.08
N PRO A 380 -3.44 15.18 12.09
CA PRO A 380 -4.19 15.54 13.29
C PRO A 380 -4.07 14.45 14.38
N PRO A 381 -4.29 14.79 15.67
CA PRO A 381 -4.34 13.79 16.73
C PRO A 381 -5.41 12.72 16.46
N PRO A 382 -5.08 11.43 16.57
CA PRO A 382 -6.02 10.33 16.34
C PRO A 382 -7.06 10.22 17.48
N THR A 383 -8.04 9.34 17.31
CA THR A 383 -8.99 8.99 18.38
C THR A 383 -8.74 7.59 18.90
N CYS A 384 -9.03 7.34 20.17
CA CYS A 384 -8.98 5.99 20.75
C CYS A 384 -10.36 5.37 20.68
N GLN A 385 -10.53 4.36 19.84
CA GLN A 385 -11.76 3.59 19.73
C GLN A 385 -11.60 2.24 20.46
N PRO A 386 -12.67 1.68 21.06
CA PRO A 386 -12.60 0.34 21.62
C PRO A 386 -12.08 -0.65 20.58
N SER A 387 -11.15 -1.54 20.96
CA SER A 387 -10.69 -2.63 20.09
C SER A 387 -11.91 -3.44 19.64
N GLN A 388 -12.13 -3.54 18.34
CA GLN A 388 -13.20 -4.34 17.76
C GLN A 388 -12.64 -5.41 16.83
N CYS A 389 -13.15 -6.62 16.96
CA CYS A 389 -12.85 -7.73 16.08
C CYS A 389 -13.66 -7.63 14.79
N PRO A 390 -13.11 -8.13 13.67
CA PRO A 390 -13.81 -8.07 12.39
C PRO A 390 -15.14 -8.83 12.46
N PRO A 391 -16.17 -8.37 11.73
CA PRO A 391 -17.39 -9.13 11.52
C PRO A 391 -17.08 -10.55 11.03
N ILE A 392 -17.79 -11.54 11.58
CA ILE A 392 -17.63 -12.93 11.16
C ILE A 392 -18.59 -13.17 10.00
N SER A 393 -18.03 -13.40 8.82
CA SER A 393 -18.79 -13.82 7.63
C SER A 393 -18.70 -15.33 7.49
N LEU A 394 -19.84 -16.02 7.51
CA LEU A 394 -19.91 -17.46 7.31
C LEU A 394 -20.06 -17.79 5.82
N THR A 395 -19.38 -18.83 5.37
CA THR A 395 -19.47 -19.35 4.00
C THR A 395 -20.12 -20.73 3.92
N GLU A 396 -20.33 -21.37 5.06
CA GLU A 396 -20.93 -22.71 5.18
C GLU A 396 -22.35 -22.56 5.75
N ASP A 397 -23.38 -23.00 5.01
CA ASP A 397 -24.79 -22.88 5.43
C ASP A 397 -25.11 -23.70 6.69
N ALA A 398 -24.35 -24.78 6.93
CA ALA A 398 -24.52 -25.65 8.08
C ALA A 398 -23.95 -25.06 9.38
N LEU A 399 -23.17 -23.98 9.30
CA LEU A 399 -22.56 -23.30 10.44
C LEU A 399 -23.37 -22.05 10.78
N SER A 400 -23.64 -21.85 12.06
CA SER A 400 -24.27 -20.64 12.57
C SER A 400 -23.43 -20.01 13.67
N VAL A 401 -23.52 -18.69 13.81
CA VAL A 401 -22.76 -17.94 14.81
C VAL A 401 -23.67 -16.96 15.54
N THR A 402 -23.55 -16.91 16.85
CA THR A 402 -24.16 -15.88 17.71
C THR A 402 -23.05 -15.05 18.34
N VAL A 403 -23.04 -13.74 18.08
CA VAL A 403 -22.00 -12.84 18.60
C VAL A 403 -22.60 -11.93 19.66
N THR A 404 -22.04 -11.97 20.87
CA THR A 404 -22.50 -11.11 21.98
C THR A 404 -22.05 -9.66 21.80
N SER A 405 -20.81 -9.47 21.34
CA SER A 405 -20.24 -8.17 21.00
C SER A 405 -19.00 -8.38 20.13
N TYR A 406 -18.73 -7.43 19.24
CA TYR A 406 -17.47 -7.37 18.48
C TYR A 406 -16.38 -6.62 19.25
N ALA A 407 -16.71 -5.94 20.35
CA ALA A 407 -15.72 -5.28 21.19
C ALA A 407 -14.86 -6.30 21.95
N TYR A 408 -13.70 -5.85 22.43
CA TYR A 408 -12.82 -6.61 23.31
C TYR A 408 -13.60 -7.39 24.40
N GLY A 409 -13.26 -8.66 24.58
CA GLY A 409 -13.89 -9.57 25.53
C GLY A 409 -15.22 -10.17 25.04
N GLY A 410 -15.79 -9.66 23.94
CA GLY A 410 -16.97 -10.23 23.29
C GLY A 410 -16.74 -11.66 22.80
N LEU A 411 -17.81 -12.46 22.77
CA LEU A 411 -17.77 -13.88 22.45
C LEU A 411 -18.59 -14.17 21.20
N ALA A 412 -18.01 -14.95 20.30
CA ALA A 412 -18.70 -15.56 19.17
C ALA A 412 -18.87 -17.06 19.46
N HIS A 413 -20.12 -17.50 19.57
CA HIS A 413 -20.50 -18.89 19.79
C HIS A 413 -20.92 -19.52 18.48
N PHE A 414 -20.30 -20.64 18.13
CA PHE A 414 -20.54 -21.37 16.89
C PHE A 414 -21.31 -22.65 17.16
N THR A 415 -22.32 -22.91 16.32
CA THR A 415 -23.08 -24.16 16.35
C THR A 415 -23.31 -24.69 14.96
N CYS A 416 -23.36 -26.02 14.83
CA CYS A 416 -23.68 -26.69 13.58
C CYS A 416 -25.15 -27.10 13.53
N SER A 417 -25.68 -27.25 12.32
CA SER A 417 -26.97 -27.90 12.11
C SER A 417 -27.00 -29.32 12.68
N SER A 418 -28.18 -29.84 12.99
CA SER A 418 -28.36 -31.13 13.69
C SER A 418 -27.75 -32.36 12.99
N THR A 419 -27.40 -32.25 11.71
CA THR A 419 -26.78 -33.30 10.90
C THR A 419 -25.26 -33.17 10.80
N HIS A 420 -24.66 -32.20 11.50
CA HIS A 420 -23.24 -31.89 11.42
C HIS A 420 -22.62 -31.77 12.81
N GLU A 421 -21.34 -32.11 12.91
CA GLU A 421 -20.53 -31.96 14.12
C GLU A 421 -19.53 -30.80 13.94
N LEU A 422 -19.36 -30.00 14.99
CA LEU A 422 -18.46 -28.85 14.98
C LEU A 422 -17.01 -29.31 15.13
N VAL A 423 -16.17 -28.93 14.17
CA VAL A 423 -14.73 -29.19 14.18
C VAL A 423 -13.99 -27.87 14.38
N GLY A 424 -13.42 -27.68 15.57
CA GLY A 424 -12.67 -26.49 15.95
C GLY A 424 -13.15 -25.91 17.28
N SER A 425 -12.86 -24.63 17.52
CA SER A 425 -13.28 -23.94 18.73
C SER A 425 -14.76 -23.55 18.68
N GLU A 426 -15.54 -23.97 19.67
CA GLU A 426 -16.94 -23.58 19.85
C GLU A 426 -17.10 -22.09 20.18
N TYR A 427 -16.12 -21.51 20.89
CA TYR A 427 -16.10 -20.11 21.28
C TYR A 427 -14.85 -19.41 20.75
N LEU A 428 -15.05 -18.24 20.14
CA LEU A 428 -13.99 -17.27 19.87
C LEU A 428 -14.17 -16.05 20.75
N GLN A 429 -13.09 -15.55 21.34
CA GLN A 429 -13.11 -14.32 22.13
C GLN A 429 -12.40 -13.20 21.38
N CYS A 430 -12.94 -11.99 21.46
CA CYS A 430 -12.28 -10.83 20.88
C CYS A 430 -11.09 -10.39 21.75
N SER A 431 -9.88 -10.54 21.22
CA SER A 431 -8.64 -10.23 21.92
C SER A 431 -8.31 -8.73 21.91
N THR A 432 -7.34 -8.33 22.73
CA THR A 432 -6.88 -6.94 22.86
C THR A 432 -6.36 -6.35 21.54
N ASN A 433 -5.83 -7.20 20.67
CA ASN A 433 -5.32 -6.84 19.34
C ASN A 433 -6.42 -6.68 18.27
N GLY A 434 -7.71 -6.75 18.65
CA GLY A 434 -8.83 -6.64 17.71
C GLY A 434 -8.92 -7.82 16.75
N LYS A 435 -8.42 -8.99 17.16
CA LYS A 435 -8.57 -10.26 16.44
C LYS A 435 -9.26 -11.29 17.32
N TRP A 436 -10.01 -12.17 16.67
CA TRP A 436 -10.56 -13.35 17.31
C TRP A 436 -9.43 -14.29 17.77
N THR A 437 -9.60 -14.93 18.94
CA THR A 437 -8.56 -15.78 19.54
C THR A 437 -8.15 -16.95 18.67
N ASN A 438 -9.09 -17.57 17.95
CA ASN A 438 -8.84 -18.69 17.04
C ASN A 438 -9.50 -18.45 15.67
N ASN A 439 -9.29 -19.38 14.76
CA ASN A 439 -9.93 -19.39 13.44
C ASN A 439 -11.38 -19.86 13.53
N THR A 440 -12.21 -19.42 12.58
CA THR A 440 -13.59 -19.88 12.41
C THR A 440 -13.62 -21.42 12.29
N PRO A 441 -14.41 -22.13 13.13
CA PRO A 441 -14.56 -23.58 13.05
C PRO A 441 -15.32 -24.00 11.78
N LYS A 442 -15.40 -25.30 11.52
CA LYS A 442 -16.14 -25.87 10.39
C LYS A 442 -17.17 -26.89 10.84
N CYS A 443 -18.21 -27.09 10.04
CA CYS A 443 -19.18 -28.15 10.26
C CYS A 443 -18.85 -29.37 9.38
N LYS A 444 -18.69 -30.54 10.00
CA LYS A 444 -18.51 -31.81 9.27
C LYS A 444 -19.81 -32.60 9.28
N SER A 445 -20.28 -33.03 8.12
CA SER A 445 -21.51 -33.84 8.04
C SER A 445 -21.30 -35.16 8.79
N THR A 446 -22.28 -35.50 9.63
CA THR A 446 -22.36 -36.78 10.36
C THR A 446 -23.21 -37.80 9.61
N LEU A 447 -23.88 -37.38 8.53
CA LEU A 447 -24.65 -38.27 7.68
C LEU A 447 -23.72 -39.15 6.85
N GLN A 448 -24.07 -40.42 6.78
CA GLN A 448 -23.27 -41.47 6.16
C GLN A 448 -24.09 -42.15 5.08
N CYS A 449 -23.46 -42.50 3.97
CA CYS A 449 -24.12 -43.34 2.97
C CYS A 449 -23.97 -44.81 3.35
N THR A 450 -25.04 -45.58 3.19
CA THR A 450 -25.00 -47.03 3.33
C THR A 450 -24.54 -47.68 2.02
N PHE A 451 -24.18 -48.96 2.09
CA PHE A 451 -23.83 -49.74 0.90
C PHE A 451 -24.91 -49.60 -0.20
N PRO A 452 -24.57 -49.07 -1.38
CA PRO A 452 -25.54 -48.79 -2.43
C PRO A 452 -26.12 -50.05 -3.08
N GLY A 453 -25.46 -51.20 -2.94
CA GLY A 453 -25.80 -52.45 -3.63
C GLY A 453 -24.95 -52.68 -4.88
N ILE A 454 -24.98 -53.89 -5.43
CA ILE A 454 -24.32 -54.25 -6.69
C ILE A 454 -25.33 -54.98 -7.56
N SER A 455 -25.57 -54.46 -8.76
CA SER A 455 -26.39 -55.13 -9.78
C SER A 455 -25.68 -56.38 -10.33
N PRO A 456 -26.42 -57.41 -10.76
CA PRO A 456 -25.82 -58.59 -11.40
C PRO A 456 -24.90 -58.21 -12.57
N HIS A 457 -23.81 -58.95 -12.76
CA HIS A 457 -22.80 -58.73 -13.80
C HIS A 457 -22.04 -57.39 -13.72
N CYS A 458 -22.22 -56.63 -12.63
CA CYS A 458 -21.37 -55.49 -12.29
C CYS A 458 -20.39 -55.86 -11.18
N LYS A 459 -19.18 -55.33 -11.27
CA LYS A 459 -18.16 -55.33 -10.20
C LYS A 459 -17.91 -53.93 -9.69
N MET A 460 -17.40 -53.85 -8.47
CA MET A 460 -17.07 -52.62 -7.79
C MET A 460 -15.56 -52.54 -7.54
N ASN A 461 -14.99 -51.35 -7.68
CA ASN A 461 -13.55 -51.10 -7.53
C ASN A 461 -13.01 -51.23 -6.10
N ALA A 462 -13.88 -51.40 -5.12
CA ALA A 462 -13.55 -51.51 -3.71
C ALA A 462 -14.37 -52.62 -3.03
N ILE A 463 -13.93 -53.07 -1.87
CA ILE A 463 -14.68 -54.03 -1.05
C ILE A 463 -15.89 -53.32 -0.41
N PRO A 464 -17.10 -53.91 -0.44
CA PRO A 464 -18.27 -53.34 0.22
C PRO A 464 -18.04 -53.05 1.71
N ARG A 465 -18.20 -51.77 2.07
CA ARG A 465 -18.24 -51.31 3.47
C ARG A 465 -19.68 -51.06 3.91
N PRO A 466 -20.01 -51.24 5.19
CA PRO A 466 -21.36 -50.91 5.70
C PRO A 466 -21.63 -49.39 5.70
N ILE A 467 -20.57 -48.59 5.75
CA ILE A 467 -20.62 -47.12 5.93
C ILE A 467 -19.63 -46.46 4.96
N TYR A 468 -20.08 -45.39 4.32
CA TYR A 468 -19.27 -44.50 3.47
C TYR A 468 -19.40 -43.06 3.95
N LEU A 469 -18.28 -42.36 3.99
CA LEU A 469 -18.20 -40.96 4.44
C LEU A 469 -18.43 -39.99 3.27
N GLN A 470 -18.75 -38.73 3.59
CA GLN A 470 -18.90 -37.68 2.59
C GLN A 470 -17.68 -37.62 1.65
N ASN A 471 -17.95 -37.54 0.35
CA ASN A 471 -16.99 -37.59 -0.77
C ASN A 471 -16.29 -38.94 -1.00
N ASP A 472 -16.67 -40.02 -0.31
CA ASP A 472 -16.27 -41.36 -0.70
C ASP A 472 -16.83 -41.68 -2.10
N ILE A 473 -15.99 -42.32 -2.92
CA ILE A 473 -16.30 -42.64 -4.32
C ILE A 473 -16.35 -44.15 -4.49
N VAL A 474 -17.39 -44.61 -5.16
CA VAL A 474 -17.57 -46.00 -5.58
C VAL A 474 -17.65 -46.04 -7.11
N ILE A 475 -16.84 -46.90 -7.72
CA ILE A 475 -16.81 -47.06 -9.18
C ILE A 475 -17.25 -48.47 -9.54
N TYR A 476 -18.24 -48.55 -10.43
CA TYR A 476 -18.75 -49.78 -11.03
C TYR A 476 -18.14 -49.99 -12.41
N TYR A 477 -17.88 -51.26 -12.73
CA TYR A 477 -17.41 -51.70 -14.03
C TYR A 477 -18.03 -53.07 -14.37
N PRO A 478 -18.22 -53.40 -15.66
CA PRO A 478 -18.78 -54.69 -16.04
C PRO A 478 -17.86 -55.85 -15.64
N GLU A 479 -18.46 -56.96 -15.24
CA GLU A 479 -17.74 -58.16 -14.80
C GLU A 479 -16.89 -58.78 -15.93
N ASP A 480 -17.46 -58.82 -17.14
CA ASP A 480 -16.87 -59.36 -18.36
C ASP A 480 -17.14 -58.43 -19.55
N SER A 481 -16.41 -58.64 -20.66
CA SER A 481 -16.53 -57.84 -21.89
C SER A 481 -17.88 -57.96 -22.60
N GLU A 482 -18.72 -58.91 -22.21
CA GLU A 482 -20.07 -59.13 -22.78
C GLU A 482 -21.12 -58.18 -22.20
N TYR A 483 -20.79 -57.43 -21.14
CA TYR A 483 -21.70 -56.52 -20.46
C TYR A 483 -21.25 -55.07 -20.60
N LYS A 484 -22.23 -54.17 -20.62
CA LYS A 484 -22.01 -52.72 -20.61
C LYS A 484 -22.88 -52.05 -19.57
N LEU A 485 -22.32 -51.01 -18.94
CA LEU A 485 -23.04 -50.15 -18.01
C LEU A 485 -24.13 -49.35 -18.74
N ASP A 486 -25.31 -49.30 -18.15
CA ASP A 486 -26.43 -48.48 -18.61
C ASP A 486 -26.19 -46.96 -18.44
N SER A 487 -25.32 -46.59 -17.50
CA SER A 487 -25.10 -45.23 -17.05
C SER A 487 -23.67 -45.01 -16.53
N GLU A 488 -23.37 -43.78 -16.10
CA GLU A 488 -22.06 -43.44 -15.53
C GLU A 488 -21.83 -44.18 -14.21
N GLY A 489 -20.89 -45.12 -14.19
CA GLY A 489 -20.62 -46.00 -13.05
C GLY A 489 -19.94 -45.35 -11.84
N VAL A 490 -19.97 -44.02 -11.68
CA VAL A 490 -19.31 -43.30 -10.59
C VAL A 490 -20.35 -42.73 -9.63
N LEU A 491 -20.34 -43.23 -8.40
CA LEU A 491 -21.21 -42.78 -7.30
C LEU A 491 -20.36 -42.07 -6.24
N VAL A 492 -20.78 -40.88 -5.82
CA VAL A 492 -20.14 -40.09 -4.75
C VAL A 492 -21.11 -39.95 -3.58
N CYS A 493 -20.67 -40.24 -2.37
CA CYS A 493 -21.48 -40.04 -1.17
C CYS A 493 -21.64 -38.53 -0.88
N LEU A 494 -22.87 -38.01 -0.97
CA LEU A 494 -23.16 -36.60 -0.77
C LEU A 494 -23.25 -36.24 0.72
N ALA A 495 -23.12 -34.94 1.03
CA ALA A 495 -23.29 -34.40 2.38
C ALA A 495 -24.65 -34.72 3.01
N THR A 496 -25.65 -35.05 2.18
CA THR A 496 -27.01 -35.43 2.58
C THR A 496 -27.13 -36.89 3.05
N GLY A 497 -26.05 -37.69 2.99
CA GLY A 497 -26.11 -39.12 3.27
C GLY A 497 -26.72 -39.95 2.13
N SER A 498 -26.88 -39.37 0.93
CA SER A 498 -27.37 -40.06 -0.26
C SER A 498 -26.28 -40.16 -1.33
N TRP A 499 -26.37 -41.18 -2.18
CA TRP A 499 -25.48 -41.32 -3.33
C TRP A 499 -25.84 -40.30 -4.42
N SER A 500 -24.82 -39.78 -5.12
CA SER A 500 -24.99 -38.79 -6.18
C SER A 500 -25.88 -39.26 -7.34
N LYS A 501 -25.96 -40.58 -7.55
CA LYS A 501 -26.68 -41.27 -8.62
C LYS A 501 -27.20 -42.63 -8.13
N PRO A 502 -28.25 -43.19 -8.75
CA PRO A 502 -28.65 -44.58 -8.50
C PRO A 502 -27.57 -45.56 -8.97
N VAL A 503 -27.62 -46.79 -8.47
CA VAL A 503 -26.69 -47.86 -8.87
C VAL A 503 -26.90 -48.22 -10.34
N PRO A 504 -25.83 -48.30 -11.15
CA PRO A 504 -25.94 -48.68 -12.56
C PRO A 504 -26.28 -50.16 -12.71
N THR A 505 -26.85 -50.51 -13.87
CA THR A 505 -27.06 -51.91 -14.27
C THR A 505 -26.08 -52.31 -15.37
N CYS A 506 -25.68 -53.60 -15.38
CA CYS A 506 -24.81 -54.17 -16.41
C CYS A 506 -25.65 -55.12 -17.26
N SER A 507 -25.95 -54.72 -18.49
CA SER A 507 -26.71 -55.52 -19.45
C SER A 507 -25.82 -56.03 -20.57
N THR A 508 -26.20 -57.16 -21.18
CA THR A 508 -25.50 -57.73 -22.33
C THR A 508 -25.48 -56.73 -23.50
N VAL A 509 -24.35 -56.67 -24.21
CA VAL A 509 -24.13 -55.79 -25.37
C VAL A 509 -24.93 -56.24 -26.58
#